data_AF-A0A924TBU5-F1
#
_entry.id   AF-A0A924TBU5-F1
#
_cell.length_a   1.000
_cell.length_b   1.000
_cell.length_c   1.000
_cell.angle_alpha   90.00
_cell.angle_beta   90.00
_cell.angle_gamma   90.00
#
_symmetry.space_group_name_H-M   'P 1'
#
loop_
_entity.id
_entity.type
_entity.pdbx_description
1 polymer ?
#
loop_
_entity_poly.entity_id
_entity_poly.type
_entity_poly.pdbx_seq_one_letter_code
_entity_poly.pdbx_strand_id
1 'polypeptide(L)'
;MKARNFDRQFDDGVDLTASLGLSKAKRVLQEQKRVNGDFPTWMIDSLDREASKLGVTRPSVIKIWLAERLEATASNVPFQRTDAGVTQRRISRSAQ
;
A
#
# COMPACT_ATOMS: atom_id res chain seq x y z
N MET A 1 -0.92 23.17 2.51
CA MET A 1 -2.32 23.64 2.41
C MET A 1 -3.19 22.81 3.37
N LYS A 2 -4.28 23.35 3.93
CA LYS A 2 -5.26 22.56 4.70
C LYS A 2 -6.16 21.79 3.72
N ALA A 3 -6.50 20.53 4.01
CA ALA A 3 -7.24 19.64 3.11
C ALA A 3 -8.51 20.28 2.50
N ARG A 4 -9.34 20.93 3.32
CA ARG A 4 -10.57 21.60 2.86
C ARG A 4 -10.36 22.70 1.81
N ASN A 5 -9.23 23.40 1.85
CA ASN A 5 -8.91 24.42 0.84
C ASN A 5 -8.37 23.79 -0.45
N PHE A 6 -7.72 22.62 -0.33
CA PHE A 6 -7.23 21.86 -1.48
C PHE A 6 -8.40 21.27 -2.25
N ASP A 7 -9.34 20.62 -1.57
CA ASP A 7 -10.54 20.03 -2.18
C ASP A 7 -11.34 21.09 -2.94
N ARG A 8 -11.59 22.24 -2.31
CA ARG A 8 -12.31 23.34 -2.96
C ARG A 8 -11.60 23.87 -4.21
N GLN A 9 -10.28 24.08 -4.16
CA GLN A 9 -9.52 24.57 -5.32
C GLN A 9 -9.45 23.52 -6.44
N PHE A 10 -9.46 22.23 -6.09
CA PHE A 10 -9.53 21.14 -7.06
C PHE A 10 -10.89 21.13 -7.78
N ASP A 11 -11.98 21.22 -7.03
CA ASP A 11 -13.34 21.27 -7.57
C ASP A 11 -13.58 22.53 -8.43
N ASP A 12 -12.96 23.66 -8.05
CA ASP A 12 -13.00 24.92 -8.78
C ASP A 12 -12.12 24.92 -10.05
N GLY A 13 -11.45 23.80 -10.38
CA GLY A 13 -10.62 23.64 -11.58
C GLY A 13 -9.31 24.43 -11.58
N VAL A 14 -8.84 24.84 -10.40
CA VAL A 14 -7.60 25.60 -10.23
C VAL A 14 -6.39 24.69 -10.46
N ASP A 15 -5.35 25.20 -11.13
CA ASP A 15 -4.09 24.47 -11.28
C ASP A 15 -3.37 24.34 -9.93
N LEU A 16 -3.43 23.13 -9.37
CA LEU A 16 -2.81 22.77 -8.09
C LEU A 16 -1.41 22.20 -8.24
N THR A 17 -0.83 22.16 -9.45
CA THR A 17 0.47 21.51 -9.72
C THR A 17 1.59 22.08 -8.87
N ALA A 18 1.60 23.39 -8.60
CA ALA A 18 2.57 24.06 -7.72
C ALA A 18 2.41 23.71 -6.23
N SER A 19 1.21 23.26 -5.83
CA SER A 19 0.91 22.82 -4.46
C SER A 19 1.19 21.33 -4.24
N LEU A 20 1.30 20.56 -5.33
CA LEU A 20 1.68 19.15 -5.29
C LEU A 20 3.20 19.04 -5.11
N GLY A 21 3.63 18.32 -4.08
CA GLY A 21 5.04 18.06 -3.81
C GLY A 21 5.65 17.05 -4.80
N LEU A 22 5.66 17.37 -6.10
CA LEU A 22 6.08 16.47 -7.17
C LEU A 22 7.54 16.02 -7.05
N SER A 23 8.40 16.82 -6.42
CA SER A 23 9.78 16.45 -6.10
C SER A 23 9.89 15.28 -5.11
N LYS A 24 8.83 15.02 -4.33
CA LYS A 24 8.70 13.88 -3.41
C LYS A 24 7.71 12.83 -3.95
N ALA A 25 7.11 13.06 -5.12
CA ALA A 25 6.21 12.10 -5.72
C ALA A 25 7.02 10.88 -6.17
N LYS A 26 6.82 9.77 -5.48
CA LYS A 26 7.43 8.48 -5.80
C LYS A 26 6.34 7.60 -6.39
N ARG A 27 6.65 6.91 -7.50
CA ARG A 27 5.85 5.76 -7.92
C ARG A 27 6.05 4.66 -6.87
N VAL A 28 5.11 4.58 -5.94
CA VAL A 28 4.95 3.43 -5.06
C VAL A 28 4.93 2.16 -5.93
N LEU A 29 5.63 1.11 -5.48
CA LEU A 29 5.82 -0.19 -6.17
C LEU A 29 6.86 -0.23 -7.31
N GLN A 30 7.64 0.83 -7.59
CA GLN A 30 8.70 0.76 -8.60
C GLN A 30 10.04 0.18 -8.10
N GLU A 31 10.34 0.28 -6.81
CA GLU A 31 11.60 -0.23 -6.28
C GLU A 31 11.57 -1.75 -6.14
N GLN A 32 12.36 -2.44 -6.97
CA GLN A 32 12.53 -3.88 -6.93
C GLN A 32 13.67 -4.23 -5.97
N LYS A 33 13.36 -4.99 -4.91
CA LYS A 33 14.38 -5.59 -4.02
C LYS A 33 14.53 -7.06 -4.37
N ARG A 34 15.77 -7.52 -4.61
CA ARG A 34 16.06 -8.96 -4.78
C ARG A 34 15.91 -9.67 -3.43
N VAL A 35 15.24 -10.82 -3.45
CA VAL A 35 15.09 -11.71 -2.31
C VAL A 35 15.65 -13.07 -2.72
N ASN A 36 16.54 -13.62 -1.88
CA ASN A 36 17.10 -14.95 -2.06
C ASN A 36 16.47 -15.89 -1.02
N GLY A 37 16.27 -17.15 -1.38
CA GLY A 37 15.75 -18.16 -0.47
C GLY A 37 15.85 -19.56 -1.08
N ASP A 38 16.08 -20.54 -0.22
CA ASP A 38 16.13 -21.96 -0.59
C ASP A 38 14.74 -22.58 -0.47
N PHE A 39 14.41 -23.46 -1.41
CA PHE A 39 13.14 -24.18 -1.43
C PHE A 39 13.38 -25.69 -1.47
N PRO A 40 12.54 -26.50 -0.80
CA PRO A 40 12.60 -27.94 -0.94
C PRO A 40 12.44 -28.38 -2.40
N THR A 41 13.13 -29.45 -2.80
CA THR A 41 13.11 -29.96 -4.18
C THR A 41 11.69 -30.21 -4.70
N TRP A 42 10.82 -30.84 -3.90
CA TRP A 42 9.44 -31.13 -4.28
C TRP A 42 8.63 -29.87 -4.63
N MET A 43 8.95 -28.75 -3.99
CA MET A 43 8.28 -27.48 -4.23
C MET A 43 8.78 -26.87 -5.54
N ILE A 44 10.09 -26.94 -5.80
CA ILE A 44 10.69 -26.48 -7.05
C ILE A 44 10.11 -27.26 -8.23
N ASP A 45 10.05 -28.59 -8.13
CA ASP A 45 9.48 -29.45 -9.18
C ASP A 45 8.01 -29.12 -9.47
N SER A 46 7.26 -28.82 -8.42
CA SER A 46 5.85 -28.40 -8.56
C SER A 46 5.72 -27.04 -9.25
N LEU A 47 6.58 -26.08 -8.89
CA LEU A 47 6.61 -24.75 -9.52
C LEU A 47 7.00 -24.83 -11.00
N ASP A 48 7.96 -25.70 -11.36
CA ASP A 48 8.39 -25.90 -12.74
C ASP A 48 7.29 -26.48 -13.64
N ARG A 49 6.53 -27.44 -13.11
CA ARG A 49 5.38 -28.02 -13.83
C ARG A 49 4.35 -26.93 -14.14
N GLU A 50 4.03 -26.08 -13.17
CA GLU A 50 3.05 -25.02 -13.39
C GLU A 50 3.60 -23.92 -14.33
N ALA A 51 4.87 -23.55 -14.16
CA ALA A 51 5.53 -22.60 -15.05
C ALA A 51 5.50 -23.08 -16.51
N SER A 52 5.78 -24.38 -16.73
CA SER A 52 5.72 -25.01 -18.06
C SER A 52 4.31 -25.01 -18.64
N LYS A 53 3.30 -25.34 -17.81
CA LYS A 53 1.89 -25.35 -18.21
C LYS A 53 1.38 -23.97 -18.61
N LEU A 54 1.80 -22.93 -17.91
CA LEU A 54 1.43 -21.55 -18.16
C LEU A 54 2.31 -20.86 -19.22
N GLY A 55 3.39 -21.52 -19.66
CA GLY A 55 4.35 -20.94 -20.60
C GLY A 55 5.13 -19.75 -20.04
N VAL A 56 5.35 -19.70 -18.72
CA VAL A 56 6.03 -18.61 -18.02
C VAL A 56 7.25 -19.14 -17.26
N THR A 57 8.05 -18.22 -16.69
CA THR A 57 9.20 -18.60 -15.87
C THR A 57 8.79 -18.94 -14.43
N ARG A 58 9.55 -19.81 -13.76
CA ARG A 58 9.36 -20.13 -12.34
C ARG A 58 9.26 -18.88 -11.44
N PRO A 59 10.12 -17.86 -11.56
CA PRO A 59 9.97 -16.61 -10.80
C PRO A 59 8.64 -15.88 -11.05
N SER A 60 8.05 -15.99 -12.24
CA SER A 60 6.74 -15.38 -12.54
C SER A 60 5.61 -16.07 -11.75
N VAL A 61 5.60 -17.40 -11.70
CA VAL A 61 4.63 -18.17 -10.91
C VAL A 61 4.71 -17.78 -9.43
N ILE A 62 5.93 -17.73 -8.88
CA ILE A 62 6.16 -17.33 -7.48
C ILE A 62 5.60 -15.94 -7.21
N LYS A 63 5.84 -14.96 -8.10
CA LYS A 63 5.36 -13.60 -7.93
C LYS A 63 3.83 -13.51 -7.94
N ILE A 64 3.18 -14.20 -8.87
CA ILE A 64 1.71 -14.17 -9.02
C ILE A 64 1.06 -14.76 -7.77
N TRP A 65 1.46 -15.97 -7.37
CA TRP A 65 0.87 -16.64 -6.20
C TRP A 65 1.14 -15.90 -4.89
N LEU A 66 2.33 -15.33 -4.73
CA LEU A 66 2.64 -14.51 -3.56
C LEU A 66 1.77 -13.25 -3.53
N ALA A 67 1.58 -12.58 -4.66
CA ALA A 67 0.70 -11.41 -4.76
C ALA A 67 -0.75 -11.78 -4.41
N GLU A 68 -1.30 -12.84 -5.01
CA GLU A 68 -2.65 -13.34 -4.73
C GLU A 68 -2.85 -13.64 -3.24
N ARG A 69 -1.86 -14.31 -2.62
CA ARG A 69 -1.94 -14.65 -1.19
C ARG A 69 -1.87 -13.41 -0.29
N LEU A 70 -1.02 -12.43 -0.64
CA LEU A 70 -0.90 -11.18 0.10
C LEU A 70 -2.16 -10.33 -0.02
N GLU A 71 -2.74 -10.22 -1.21
CA GLU A 71 -4.00 -9.51 -1.46
C GLU A 71 -5.15 -10.14 -0.67
N ALA A 72 -5.31 -11.47 -0.73
CA ALA A 72 -6.34 -12.19 0.03
C ALA A 72 -6.20 -11.99 1.55
N THR A 73 -4.97 -11.85 2.05
CA THR A 73 -4.71 -11.61 3.47
C THR A 73 -5.00 -10.15 3.84
N ALA A 74 -4.60 -9.19 3.00
CA ALA A 74 -4.85 -7.77 3.22
C ALA A 74 -6.35 -7.42 3.21
N SER A 75 -7.14 -8.08 2.34
CA SER A 75 -8.60 -7.94 2.34
C SER A 75 -9.28 -8.49 3.59
N ASN A 76 -8.61 -9.34 4.36
CA ASN A 76 -9.16 -9.98 5.56
C ASN A 76 -8.69 -9.31 6.87
N VAL A 77 -8.02 -8.16 6.80
CA VAL A 77 -7.68 -7.37 7.99
C VAL A 77 -8.86 -6.45 8.31
N PRO A 78 -9.64 -6.67 9.38
CA PRO A 78 -10.59 -5.67 9.85
C PRO A 78 -9.77 -4.45 10.24
N PHE A 79 -10.06 -3.35 9.58
CA PHE A 79 -9.42 -2.06 9.77
C PHE A 79 -9.67 -1.54 11.18
N GLN A 80 -8.85 -1.98 12.14
CA GLN A 80 -8.79 -1.39 13.48
C GLN A 80 -8.01 -0.07 13.37
N ARG A 81 -8.68 0.98 12.87
CA ARG A 81 -8.26 2.35 13.17
C ARG A 81 -8.63 2.62 14.63
N THR A 82 -7.66 2.47 15.52
CA THR A 82 -7.71 3.12 16.83
C THR A 82 -7.42 4.61 16.62
N ASP A 83 -8.48 5.40 16.41
CA ASP A 83 -8.43 6.85 16.56
C ASP A 83 -8.28 7.19 18.06
N ALA A 84 -7.09 7.01 18.61
CA ALA A 84 -6.73 7.50 19.94
C ALA A 84 -5.90 8.78 19.79
N GLY A 85 -6.57 9.90 19.56
CA GLY A 85 -5.89 11.18 19.36
C GLY A 85 -6.81 12.39 19.27
N VAL A 86 -7.77 12.56 20.20
CA VAL A 86 -8.40 13.87 20.41
C VAL A 86 -8.24 14.30 21.86
N THR A 87 -7.29 15.21 22.04
CA THR A 87 -7.07 16.06 23.20
C THR A 87 -8.37 16.69 23.69
N GLN A 88 -8.86 16.25 24.84
CA GLN A 88 -9.91 16.94 25.57
C GLN A 88 -9.30 18.14 26.30
N ARG A 89 -9.25 19.28 25.59
CA ARG A 89 -8.92 20.59 26.16
C ARG A 89 -10.14 21.06 26.97
N ARG A 90 -10.26 20.62 28.24
CA ARG A 90 -11.26 21.16 29.17
C ARG A 90 -10.75 22.47 29.75
N ILE A 91 -11.20 23.54 29.13
CA ILE A 91 -11.24 24.91 29.66
C ILE A 91 -12.08 24.88 30.94
N SER A 92 -11.47 25.17 32.09
CA SER A 92 -12.17 25.50 33.32
C SER A 92 -12.01 27.00 33.56
N ARG A 93 -13.02 27.78 33.14
CA ARG A 93 -13.29 29.12 33.65
C ARG A 93 -14.38 28.99 34.72
N SER A 94 -14.19 29.74 35.80
CA SER A 94 -15.22 30.39 36.64
C SER A 94 -15.56 29.78 38.00
N ALA A 95 -15.34 30.63 39.01
CA ALA A 95 -16.14 30.89 40.21
C ALA A 95 -16.23 29.80 41.29
N GLN A 96 -15.54 29.99 42.42
CA GLN A 96 -15.96 30.78 43.58
C GLN A 96 -14.77 31.04 44.50
#